data_AF-A0AAJ0QMH7-F1
#
_entry.id   AF-A0AAJ0QMH7-F1
#
_cell.length_a   1.000
_cell.length_b   1.000
_cell.length_c   1.000
_cell.angle_alpha   90.00
_cell.angle_beta   90.00
_cell.angle_gamma   90.00
#
_symmetry.space_group_name_H-M   'P 1'
#
loop_
_entity.id
_entity.type
_entity.pdbx_description
1 polymer ?
#
loop_
_entity_poly.entity_id
_entity_poly.type
_entity_poly.pdbx_seq_one_letter_code
_entity_poly.pdbx_strand_id
1 'polypeptide(L)'
;MIGGGGLASAGHHPHHVVMPLKEDLVPFRKTRKVTKLATRLGNSAANCVLHVMINDRGGLVRESAAFLVQLEKLWKARGLDSDQVWAELSERIRLADELRANGIRPRKGGQYRSTKLP
;
A
#
# COMPACT_ATOMS: atom_id res chain seq x y z
N MET A 1 -53.84 42.43 24.42
CA MET A 1 -53.10 43.07 23.32
C MET A 1 -51.62 43.05 23.69
N ILE A 2 -50.80 42.39 22.85
CA ILE A 2 -49.44 42.76 22.36
C ILE A 2 -48.52 43.49 23.38
N GLY A 3 -47.31 43.07 23.73
CA GLY A 3 -46.32 42.18 23.13
C GLY A 3 -44.91 42.76 23.38
N GLY A 4 -43.88 41.91 23.37
CA GLY A 4 -42.45 42.30 23.38
C GLY A 4 -41.69 41.73 24.59
N GLY A 5 -40.71 40.84 24.48
CA GLY A 5 -39.89 40.44 23.33
C GLY A 5 -38.48 40.20 23.85
N GLY A 6 -38.27 39.08 24.55
CA GLY A 6 -36.96 38.69 25.08
C GLY A 6 -36.06 38.16 23.96
N LEU A 7 -34.93 38.84 23.73
CA LEU A 7 -33.81 38.28 22.97
C LEU A 7 -33.09 37.23 23.82
N ALA A 8 -33.12 35.98 23.36
CA ALA A 8 -32.11 34.99 23.74
C ALA A 8 -31.63 34.31 22.45
N SER A 9 -30.40 34.66 22.07
CA SER A 9 -29.64 34.06 20.98
C SER A 9 -29.39 32.58 21.28
N ALA A 10 -30.04 31.68 20.54
CA ALA A 10 -29.74 30.26 20.57
C ALA A 10 -28.63 29.97 19.57
N GLY A 11 -27.41 29.77 20.08
CA GLY A 11 -26.27 29.32 19.30
C GLY A 11 -26.52 27.95 18.68
N HIS A 12 -26.56 27.90 17.36
CA HIS A 12 -26.60 26.67 16.59
C HIS A 12 -25.17 26.12 16.48
N HIS A 13 -24.78 25.22 17.38
CA HIS A 13 -23.54 24.44 17.21
C HIS A 13 -23.78 23.36 16.15
N PRO A 14 -23.02 23.34 15.04
CA PRO A 14 -23.10 22.24 14.10
C PRO A 14 -22.54 20.99 14.77
N HIS A 15 -23.36 19.94 14.86
CA HIS A 15 -22.90 18.60 15.17
C HIS A 15 -21.77 18.24 14.20
N HIS A 16 -20.57 18.04 14.73
CA HIS A 16 -19.47 17.43 13.98
C HIS A 16 -19.95 16.05 13.52
N VAL A 17 -20.38 15.95 12.25
CA VAL A 17 -20.56 14.66 11.58
C VAL A 17 -19.17 14.07 11.45
N VAL A 18 -18.81 13.17 12.36
CA VAL A 18 -17.63 12.33 12.20
C VAL A 18 -17.91 11.44 10.99
N MET A 19 -17.49 11.87 9.80
CA MET A 19 -17.50 11.00 8.64
C MET A 19 -16.65 9.78 9.01
N PRO A 20 -17.19 8.55 8.91
CA PRO A 20 -16.36 7.37 9.10
C PRO A 20 -15.24 7.46 8.05
N LEU A 21 -14.00 7.38 8.50
CA LEU A 21 -12.88 7.11 7.61
C LEU A 21 -13.31 5.95 6.70
N LYS A 22 -13.21 6.11 5.38
CA LYS A 22 -13.30 4.97 4.44
C LYS A 22 -12.48 3.84 5.05
N GLU A 23 -13.01 2.62 5.11
CA GLU A 23 -12.31 1.48 5.73
C GLU A 23 -10.86 1.33 5.20
N ASP A 24 -10.65 1.74 3.95
CA ASP A 24 -9.37 1.83 3.24
C ASP A 24 -8.33 2.81 3.84
N LEU A 25 -8.74 3.70 4.74
CA LEU A 25 -7.93 4.77 5.33
C LEU A 25 -7.64 4.56 6.82
N VAL A 26 -8.10 3.46 7.42
CA VAL A 26 -7.77 3.13 8.80
C VAL A 26 -6.27 2.87 8.91
N PRO A 27 -5.50 3.68 9.67
CA PRO A 27 -4.06 3.51 9.77
C PRO A 27 -3.72 2.12 10.29
N PHE A 28 -2.79 1.43 9.63
CA PHE A 28 -2.36 0.10 10.07
C PHE A 28 -1.92 0.12 11.53
N ARG A 29 -2.61 -0.64 12.40
CA ARG A 29 -2.24 -0.75 13.80
C ARG A 29 -0.80 -1.24 13.92
N LYS A 30 0.09 -0.44 14.50
CA LYS A 30 1.49 -0.84 14.74
C LYS A 30 1.51 -1.85 15.89
N THR A 31 2.00 -3.06 15.62
CA THR A 31 2.23 -4.08 16.64
C THR A 31 3.70 -4.43 16.66
N ARG A 32 4.24 -4.83 17.82
CA ARG A 32 5.64 -5.26 17.95
C ARG A 32 6.00 -6.36 16.94
N LYS A 33 5.06 -7.29 16.70
CA LYS A 33 5.24 -8.36 15.70
C LYS A 33 5.42 -7.81 14.29
N VAL A 34 4.55 -6.90 13.87
CA VAL A 34 4.65 -6.30 12.52
C VAL A 34 5.89 -5.43 12.39
N THR A 35 6.25 -4.64 13.42
CA THR A 35 7.49 -3.86 13.41
C THR A 35 8.70 -4.76 13.21
N LYS A 36 8.78 -5.89 13.94
CA LYS A 36 9.87 -6.86 13.78
C LYS A 36 9.92 -7.47 12.38
N LEU A 37 8.77 -7.80 11.79
CA LEU A 37 8.70 -8.31 10.41
C LEU A 37 9.17 -7.25 9.40
N ALA A 38 8.70 -6.00 9.53
CA ALA A 38 9.10 -4.90 8.67
C ALA A 38 10.61 -4.61 8.75
N THR A 39 11.20 -4.62 9.95
CA THR A 39 12.65 -4.47 10.12
C THR A 39 13.42 -5.60 9.42
N ARG A 40 12.98 -6.86 9.57
CA ARG A 40 13.65 -7.99 8.91
C ARG A 40 13.54 -7.92 7.39
N LEU A 41 12.38 -7.53 6.87
CA LEU A 41 12.18 -7.31 5.44
C LEU A 41 13.13 -6.24 4.91
N GLY A 42 13.22 -5.09 5.60
CA GLY A 42 14.13 -4.01 5.24
C GLY A 42 15.60 -4.43 5.26
N ASN A 43 16.01 -5.22 6.25
CA ASN A 43 17.38 -5.75 6.33
C ASN A 43 17.70 -6.67 5.14
N SER A 44 16.81 -7.61 4.79
CA SER A 44 17.05 -8.48 3.63
C SER A 44 17.09 -7.72 2.31
N ALA A 45 16.27 -6.65 2.16
CA ALA A 45 16.37 -5.77 1.00
C ALA A 45 17.72 -5.06 0.91
N ALA A 46 18.20 -4.49 2.02
CA ALA A 46 19.51 -3.85 2.08
C ALA A 46 20.65 -4.84 1.80
N ASN A 47 20.58 -6.05 2.36
CA ASN A 47 21.58 -7.09 2.13
C ASN A 47 21.61 -7.58 0.68
N CYS A 48 20.47 -7.64 -0.03
CA CYS A 48 20.46 -7.90 -1.47
C CYS A 48 21.33 -6.89 -2.23
N VAL A 49 21.17 -5.60 -1.92
CA VAL A 49 21.97 -4.52 -2.52
C VAL A 49 23.45 -4.70 -2.19
N LEU A 50 23.79 -4.99 -0.93
CA LEU A 50 25.17 -5.22 -0.51
C LEU A 50 25.80 -6.39 -1.26
N HIS A 51 25.11 -7.52 -1.40
CA HIS A 51 25.61 -8.68 -2.13
C HIS A 51 25.83 -8.41 -3.62
N VAL A 52 25.01 -7.54 -4.25
CA VAL A 52 25.28 -7.05 -5.61
C VAL A 52 26.58 -6.23 -5.65
N MET A 53 26.78 -5.31 -4.70
CA MET A 53 27.96 -4.44 -4.66
C MET A 53 29.28 -5.20 -4.51
N ILE A 54 29.26 -6.38 -3.86
CA ILE A 54 30.44 -7.23 -3.67
C ILE A 54 30.49 -8.43 -4.64
N ASN A 55 29.60 -8.46 -5.65
CA ASN A 55 29.49 -9.56 -6.63
C ASN A 55 29.31 -10.96 -6.01
N ASP A 56 28.59 -11.06 -4.88
CA ASP A 56 28.28 -12.32 -4.21
C ASP A 56 26.90 -12.83 -4.66
N ARG A 57 26.90 -13.65 -5.71
CA ARG A 57 25.68 -14.29 -6.24
C ARG A 57 25.01 -15.20 -5.20
N GLY A 58 25.79 -15.93 -4.40
CA GLY A 58 25.24 -16.86 -3.40
C GLY A 58 24.50 -16.13 -2.29
N GLY A 59 25.10 -15.04 -1.79
CA GLY A 59 24.47 -14.14 -0.84
C GLY A 59 23.21 -13.48 -1.39
N LEU A 60 23.25 -13.02 -2.65
CA LEU A 60 22.09 -12.42 -3.30
C LEU A 60 20.90 -13.38 -3.37
N VAL A 61 21.11 -14.65 -3.73
CA VAL A 61 20.04 -15.66 -3.75
C VAL A 61 19.44 -15.87 -2.36
N ARG A 62 20.29 -16.01 -1.33
CA ARG A 62 19.83 -16.25 0.05
C ARG A 62 19.01 -15.07 0.59
N GLU A 63 19.49 -13.85 0.40
CA GLU A 63 18.80 -12.66 0.90
C GLU A 63 17.53 -12.34 0.10
N SER A 64 17.51 -12.64 -1.19
CA SER A 64 16.29 -12.55 -2.01
C SER A 64 15.21 -13.52 -1.52
N ALA A 65 15.59 -14.76 -1.21
CA ALA A 65 14.67 -15.74 -0.62
C ALA A 65 14.17 -15.30 0.77
N ALA A 66 15.06 -14.78 1.61
CA ALA A 66 14.70 -14.24 2.92
C ALA A 66 13.72 -13.06 2.79
N PHE A 67 13.95 -12.16 1.84
CA PHE A 67 13.08 -11.03 1.51
C PHE A 67 11.66 -11.50 1.17
N LEU A 68 11.50 -12.43 0.22
CA LEU A 68 10.19 -12.95 -0.19
C LEU A 68 9.43 -13.58 0.99
N VAL A 69 10.11 -14.40 1.79
CA VAL A 69 9.52 -15.03 2.99
C VAL A 69 9.09 -14.00 4.03
N GLN A 70 9.87 -12.93 4.25
CA GLN A 70 9.45 -11.87 5.17
C GLN A 70 8.27 -11.06 4.62
N LEU A 71 8.22 -10.87 3.31
CA LEU A 71 7.16 -10.13 2.63
C LEU A 71 5.82 -10.86 2.77
N GLU A 72 5.78 -12.16 2.51
CA GLU A 72 4.60 -13.00 2.73
C GLU A 72 4.12 -12.99 4.18
N LYS A 73 5.06 -13.08 5.14
CA LYS A 73 4.73 -12.98 6.57
C LYS A 73 4.14 -11.63 6.93
N LEU A 74 4.60 -10.56 6.29
CA LEU A 74 4.08 -9.22 6.50
C LEU A 74 2.66 -9.10 5.94
N TRP A 75 2.38 -9.62 4.75
CA TRP A 75 1.03 -9.69 4.17
C TRP A 75 0.07 -10.44 5.09
N LYS A 76 0.44 -11.66 5.51
CA LYS A 76 -0.37 -12.46 6.43
C LYS A 76 -0.61 -11.77 7.76
N ALA A 77 0.39 -11.08 8.32
CA ALA A 77 0.23 -10.30 9.55
C ALA A 77 -0.70 -9.08 9.38
N ARG A 78 -1.08 -8.75 8.15
CA ARG A 78 -2.03 -7.70 7.77
C ARG A 78 -3.33 -8.24 7.17
N GLY A 79 -3.54 -9.56 7.18
CA GLY A 79 -4.75 -10.17 6.64
C GLY A 79 -4.82 -10.16 5.11
N LEU A 80 -3.70 -9.94 4.43
CA LEU A 80 -3.59 -10.09 2.98
C LEU A 80 -3.19 -11.52 2.64
N ASP A 81 -3.91 -12.11 1.71
CA ASP A 81 -3.54 -13.39 1.11
C ASP A 81 -2.42 -13.17 0.09
N SER A 82 -1.44 -14.07 0.05
CA SER A 82 -0.39 -14.03 -0.97
C SER A 82 -0.98 -14.13 -2.37
N ASP A 83 -2.02 -14.95 -2.54
CA ASP A 83 -2.63 -15.19 -3.86
C ASP A 83 -3.25 -13.92 -4.44
N GLN A 84 -3.77 -13.04 -3.59
CA GLN A 84 -4.28 -11.72 -4.01
C GLN A 84 -3.16 -10.85 -4.59
N VAL A 85 -1.97 -10.87 -3.98
CA VAL A 85 -0.84 -10.08 -4.45
C VAL A 85 -0.24 -10.67 -5.73
N TRP A 86 -0.17 -12.00 -5.84
CA TRP A 86 0.30 -12.67 -7.05
C TRP A 86 -0.66 -12.52 -8.21
N ALA A 87 -1.98 -12.55 -7.97
CA ALA A 87 -3.01 -12.28 -8.97
C ALA A 87 -2.89 -10.85 -9.51
N GLU A 88 -2.76 -9.87 -8.61
CA GLU A 88 -2.48 -8.48 -8.99
C GLU A 88 -1.21 -8.39 -9.84
N LEU A 89 -0.10 -9.02 -9.41
CA LEU A 89 1.16 -9.01 -10.17
C LEU A 89 0.97 -9.58 -11.59
N SER A 90 0.19 -10.65 -11.70
CA SER A 90 -0.08 -11.34 -12.96
C SER A 90 -0.91 -10.48 -13.91
N GLU A 91 -1.93 -9.77 -13.41
CA GLU A 91 -2.70 -8.82 -14.21
C GLU A 91 -1.83 -7.67 -14.73
N ARG A 92 -0.82 -7.21 -13.95
CA ARG A 92 0.14 -6.20 -14.44
C ARG A 92 0.90 -6.66 -15.64
N ILE A 93 1.40 -7.88 -15.57
CA ILE A 93 2.19 -8.50 -16.62
C ILE A 93 1.30 -8.68 -17.85
N ARG A 94 0.11 -9.28 -17.68
CA ARG A 94 -0.86 -9.50 -18.76
C ARG A 94 -1.21 -8.20 -19.50
N LEU A 95 -1.53 -7.14 -18.77
CA LEU A 95 -1.86 -5.86 -19.37
C LEU A 95 -0.64 -5.21 -20.05
N ALA A 96 0.54 -5.27 -19.42
CA ALA A 96 1.75 -4.74 -20.04
C ALA A 96 2.06 -5.43 -21.38
N ASP A 97 1.79 -6.73 -21.48
CA ASP A 97 1.94 -7.51 -22.70
C ASP A 97 0.89 -7.13 -23.75
N GLU A 98 -0.37 -6.97 -23.35
CA GLU A 98 -1.48 -6.52 -24.21
C GLU A 98 -1.19 -5.15 -24.83
N LEU A 99 -0.74 -4.18 -24.03
CA LEU A 99 -0.41 -2.84 -24.52
C LEU A 99 0.77 -2.87 -25.50
N ARG A 100 1.79 -3.69 -25.24
CA ARG A 100 2.91 -3.88 -26.17
C ARG A 100 2.45 -4.48 -27.49
N ALA A 101 1.59 -5.50 -27.46
CA ALA A 101 1.04 -6.13 -28.67
C ALA A 101 0.24 -5.13 -29.53
N ASN A 102 -0.46 -4.20 -28.90
CA ASN A 102 -1.26 -3.17 -29.57
C ASN A 102 -0.45 -1.90 -29.95
N GLY A 103 0.86 -1.90 -29.76
CA GLY A 103 1.72 -0.73 -30.04
C GLY A 103 1.46 0.48 -29.13
N ILE A 104 0.70 0.30 -28.05
CA ILE A 104 0.34 1.35 -27.10
C ILE A 104 1.50 1.53 -26.12
N ARG A 105 2.02 2.76 -26.03
CA ARG A 105 3.04 3.13 -25.04
C ARG A 105 2.38 3.88 -23.87
N PRO A 106 2.34 3.29 -22.65
CA PRO A 106 1.85 3.98 -21.46
C PRO A 106 2.61 5.28 -21.23
N ARG A 107 1.90 6.40 -21.05
CA ARG A 107 2.51 7.70 -20.74
C ARG A 107 2.11 8.15 -19.34
N LYS A 108 2.96 8.96 -18.70
CA LYS A 108 2.65 9.56 -17.40
C LYS A 108 1.39 10.43 -17.53
N GLY A 109 0.34 10.10 -16.76
CA GLY A 109 -0.94 10.82 -16.80
C GLY A 109 -1.93 10.35 -17.87
N GLY A 110 -1.58 9.39 -18.73
CA GLY A 110 -2.50 8.79 -19.69
C GLY A 110 -3.45 7.77 -19.04
N GLN A 111 -4.40 7.27 -19.83
CA GLN A 111 -5.37 6.24 -19.41
C GLN A 111 -4.68 4.98 -18.87
N TYR A 112 -3.55 4.60 -19.47
CA TYR A 112 -2.61 3.61 -18.94
C TYR A 112 -1.39 4.35 -18.39
N ARG A 113 -1.30 4.48 -17.07
CA ARG A 113 -0.15 5.10 -16.40
C ARG A 113 0.98 4.09 -16.31
N SER A 114 2.18 4.39 -16.82
CA SER A 114 3.34 3.48 -16.69
C SER A 114 3.67 3.09 -15.23
N THR A 115 3.47 3.99 -14.27
CA THR A 115 3.70 3.76 -12.83
C THR A 115 2.52 3.11 -12.10
N LYS A 116 1.41 2.94 -12.82
CA LYS A 116 0.18 2.28 -12.38
C LYS A 116 -0.37 1.48 -13.55
N LEU A 117 0.50 0.78 -14.27
CA LEU A 117 0.04 -0.43 -14.90
C LEU A 117 -0.53 -1.19 -13.70
N PRO A 118 -1.87 -1.39 -13.62
CA PRO A 118 -2.45 -2.20 -12.55
C PRO A 118 -1.64 -3.44 -12.38
#